data_AF-A0A837DE89-F1
#
_entry.id   AF-A0A837DE89-F1
#
_cell.length_a   1.000
_cell.length_b   1.000
_cell.length_c   1.000
_cell.angle_alpha   90.00
_cell.angle_beta   90.00
_cell.angle_gamma   90.00
#
_symmetry.space_group_name_H-M   'P 1'
#
loop_
_entity.id
_entity.type
_entity.pdbx_description
1 polymer ?
#
loop_
_entity_poly.entity_id
_entity_poly.type
_entity_poly.pdbx_seq_one_letter_code
_entity_poly.pdbx_strand_id
1 'polypeptide(L)'
;MHVAAEGGAAVSGKAIRSMISVAAPKIAGAPNPSGGGYRFSREEIDQVIAEWEDLHASLTDDYQRAQDMALVQPPGAEPASQDFTAYANPSGRAFMEATQKMMEYVQQYIEALRNARDGITAREDQSQEDINKVGSGVMEV
;
A
#
# COMPACT_ATOMS: atom_id res chain seq x y z
N MET A 1 28.20 -22.21 37.92
CA MET A 1 28.72 -22.16 36.54
C MET A 1 28.49 -20.75 36.05
N HIS A 2 29.56 -19.94 36.04
CA HIS A 2 29.58 -18.55 35.60
C HIS A 2 29.41 -18.48 34.07
N VAL A 3 28.73 -17.45 33.56
CA VAL A 3 29.32 -16.37 32.73
C VAL A 3 28.44 -15.13 32.85
N ALA A 4 29.06 -14.00 33.20
CA ALA A 4 28.57 -12.65 32.99
C ALA A 4 29.22 -12.09 31.70
N ALA A 5 28.52 -11.22 31.00
CA ALA A 5 29.07 -10.18 30.12
C ALA A 5 28.07 -9.01 30.20
N GLU A 6 28.39 -7.92 30.90
CA GLU A 6 29.07 -6.73 30.34
C GLU A 6 28.34 -6.22 29.08
N GLY A 7 27.75 -5.05 29.09
CA GLY A 7 28.46 -3.77 29.23
C GLY A 7 28.21 -3.00 27.93
N GLY A 8 27.85 -1.73 28.04
CA GLY A 8 27.24 -0.97 26.97
C GLY A 8 28.08 -0.81 25.69
N ALA A 9 27.37 -0.64 24.58
CA ALA A 9 27.81 0.18 23.47
C ALA A 9 26.69 1.17 23.17
N ALA A 10 26.90 2.41 23.62
CA ALA A 10 26.18 3.55 23.10
C ALA A 10 26.33 3.58 21.57
N VAL A 11 25.22 3.42 20.84
CA VAL A 11 25.15 3.92 19.47
C VAL A 11 24.96 5.43 19.58
N SER A 12 26.08 6.10 19.76
CA SER A 12 26.20 7.54 19.56
C SER A 12 26.10 7.84 18.06
N GLY A 13 25.09 8.62 17.68
CA GLY A 13 25.14 9.57 16.57
C GLY A 13 25.22 9.01 15.14
N LYS A 14 24.09 8.58 14.58
CA LYS A 14 23.74 8.79 13.16
C LYS A 14 22.27 8.43 12.94
N ALA A 15 21.43 9.45 12.73
CA ALA A 15 20.02 9.41 12.32
C ALA A 15 19.26 8.10 12.63
N ILE A 16 18.41 8.10 13.65
CA ILE A 16 17.28 7.18 13.71
C ILE A 16 16.41 7.54 12.49
N ARG A 17 16.64 6.89 11.35
CA ARG A 17 15.71 6.95 10.22
C ARG A 17 14.37 6.46 10.77
N SER A 18 13.41 7.36 10.90
CA SER A 18 12.06 7.04 11.33
C SER A 18 11.50 6.03 10.33
N MET A 19 11.39 4.76 10.73
CA MET A 19 10.87 3.68 9.90
C MET A 19 9.36 3.58 10.08
N ILE A 20 8.62 3.65 8.97
CA ILE A 20 7.17 3.67 8.88
C ILE A 20 6.67 2.26 8.63
N SER A 21 5.97 1.67 9.60
CA SER A 21 5.33 0.36 9.43
C SER A 21 3.91 0.52 8.90
N VAL A 22 3.59 -0.05 7.74
CA VAL A 22 2.24 -0.03 7.14
C VAL A 22 1.71 -1.45 6.99
N ALA A 23 0.55 -1.71 7.57
CA ALA A 23 -0.13 -3.00 7.47
C ALA A 23 -0.83 -3.14 6.10
N ALA A 24 -0.83 -4.34 5.54
CA ALA A 24 -1.60 -4.65 4.34
C ALA A 24 -3.12 -4.54 4.61
N PRO A 25 -3.90 -3.97 3.67
CA PRO A 25 -5.35 -3.83 3.81
C PRO A 25 -6.05 -5.18 3.70
N LYS A 26 -7.24 -5.27 4.29
CA LYS A 26 -8.10 -6.46 4.21
C LYS A 26 -9.22 -6.21 3.22
N ILE A 27 -9.35 -7.08 2.23
CA ILE A 27 -10.46 -7.03 1.27
C ILE A 27 -11.40 -8.19 1.50
N ALA A 28 -12.70 -7.88 1.51
CA ALA A 28 -13.74 -8.89 1.59
C ALA A 28 -13.64 -9.86 0.40
N GLY A 29 -13.49 -11.15 0.68
CA GLY A 29 -13.38 -12.18 -0.35
C GLY A 29 -11.99 -12.33 -0.98
N ALA A 30 -10.97 -11.62 -0.48
CA ALA A 30 -9.56 -11.90 -0.78
C ALA A 30 -8.92 -12.72 0.35
N PRO A 31 -7.84 -13.48 0.09
CA PRO A 31 -7.06 -14.10 1.15
C PRO A 31 -6.59 -13.07 2.18
N ASN A 32 -6.62 -13.43 3.47
CA ASN A 32 -6.06 -12.55 4.50
C ASN A 32 -4.57 -12.32 4.21
N PRO A 33 -4.08 -11.08 4.30
CA PRO A 33 -2.66 -10.82 4.14
C PRO A 33 -1.87 -11.62 5.18
N SER A 34 -0.86 -12.37 4.71
CA SER A 34 0.07 -13.07 5.60
C SER A 34 0.75 -12.04 6.48
N GLY A 35 0.56 -12.11 7.79
CA GLY A 35 0.97 -11.08 8.75
C GLY A 35 2.40 -10.58 8.51
N GLY A 36 2.52 -9.28 8.24
CA GLY A 36 3.77 -8.59 7.97
C GLY A 36 3.45 -7.18 7.47
N GLY A 37 3.86 -6.15 8.21
CA GLY A 37 3.79 -4.77 7.74
C GLY A 37 5.06 -4.43 6.98
N TYR A 38 4.95 -3.65 5.91
CA TYR A 38 6.11 -3.13 5.20
C TYR A 38 6.71 -1.96 5.98
N ARG A 39 8.04 -1.82 5.96
CA ARG A 39 8.74 -0.74 6.64
C ARG A 39 9.43 0.16 5.62
N PHE A 40 9.08 1.44 5.62
CA PHE A 40 9.64 2.45 4.70
C PHE A 40 10.34 3.55 5.49
N SER A 41 11.37 4.20 4.95
CA SER A 41 11.82 5.49 5.47
C SER A 41 10.88 6.61 5.04
N ARG A 42 11.02 7.79 5.66
CA ARG A 42 10.29 9.00 5.29
C ARG A 42 10.56 9.43 3.85
N GLU A 43 11.79 9.23 3.36
CA GLU A 43 12.15 9.59 2.00
C GLU A 43 11.61 8.58 0.97
N GLU A 44 11.49 7.31 1.36
CA GLU A 44 10.99 6.23 0.49
C GLU A 44 9.47 6.22 0.38
N ILE A 45 8.71 6.71 1.37
CA ILE A 45 7.25 6.57 1.37
C ILE A 45 6.57 7.32 0.24
N ASP A 46 7.06 8.51 -0.14
CA ASP A 46 6.49 9.26 -1.26
C ASP A 46 6.78 8.57 -2.61
N GLN A 47 7.97 7.99 -2.77
CA GLN A 47 8.29 7.19 -3.95
C GLN A 47 7.39 5.94 -4.04
N VAL A 48 7.23 5.23 -2.93
CA VAL A 48 6.37 4.03 -2.88
C VAL A 48 4.92 4.41 -3.18
N ILE A 49 4.40 5.50 -2.62
CA ILE A 49 3.05 6.01 -2.96
C ILE A 49 2.93 6.24 -4.47
N ALA A 50 3.91 6.87 -5.11
CA ALA A 50 3.89 7.09 -6.56
C ALA A 50 3.88 5.77 -7.36
N GLU A 51 4.70 4.78 -6.97
CA GLU A 51 4.71 3.46 -7.61
C GLU A 51 3.35 2.73 -7.49
N TRP A 52 2.65 2.87 -6.37
CA TRP A 52 1.30 2.32 -6.20
C TRP A 52 0.25 3.10 -6.99
N GLU A 53 0.38 4.42 -7.13
CA GLU A 53 -0.48 5.24 -7.98
C GLU A 53 -0.33 4.88 -9.47
N ASP A 54 0.90 4.65 -9.93
CA ASP A 54 1.20 4.18 -11.30
C ASP A 54 0.61 2.79 -11.55
N LEU A 55 0.70 1.89 -10.56
CA LEU A 55 0.06 0.58 -10.62
C LEU A 55 -1.47 0.72 -10.68
N HIS A 56 -2.08 1.62 -9.90
CA HIS A 56 -3.52 1.87 -9.95
C HIS A 56 -3.97 2.36 -11.33
N ALA A 57 -3.21 3.28 -11.93
CA ALA A 57 -3.48 3.76 -13.28
C ALA A 57 -3.40 2.62 -14.30
N SER A 58 -2.36 1.79 -14.22
CA SER A 58 -2.19 0.62 -15.10
C SER A 58 -3.34 -0.38 -14.96
N LEU A 59 -3.79 -0.66 -13.73
CA LEU A 59 -4.93 -1.54 -13.47
C LEU A 59 -6.25 -0.97 -13.99
N THR A 60 -6.39 0.36 -14.05
CA THR A 60 -7.56 1.02 -14.63
C THR A 60 -7.61 0.76 -16.14
N ASP A 61 -6.48 0.82 -16.83
CA ASP A 61 -6.39 0.46 -18.25
C ASP A 61 -6.67 -1.03 -18.47
N ASP A 62 -6.14 -1.90 -17.60
CA ASP A 62 -6.41 -3.33 -17.66
C ASP A 62 -7.88 -3.67 -17.41
N TYR A 63 -8.56 -2.94 -16.53
CA TYR A 63 -10.00 -3.09 -16.30
C TYR A 63 -10.81 -2.77 -17.56
N GLN A 64 -10.44 -1.71 -18.28
CA GLN A 64 -11.10 -1.35 -19.54
C GLN A 64 -10.90 -2.46 -20.59
N ARG A 65 -9.69 -3.03 -20.70
CA ARG A 65 -9.43 -4.17 -21.60
C ARG A 65 -10.17 -5.43 -21.16
N ALA A 66 -10.31 -5.67 -19.86
CA ALA A 66 -11.07 -6.79 -19.32
C ALA A 66 -12.57 -6.66 -19.63
N GLN A 67 -13.10 -5.43 -19.70
CA GLN A 67 -14.47 -5.18 -20.14
C GLN A 67 -14.69 -5.63 -21.58
N ASP A 68 -13.74 -5.39 -22.48
CA ASP A 68 -13.82 -5.87 -23.87
C ASP A 68 -13.86 -7.42 -23.92
N MET A 69 -13.09 -8.08 -23.06
CA MET A 69 -13.10 -9.55 -22.94
C MET A 69 -14.40 -10.10 -22.34
N ALA A 70 -15.10 -9.32 -21.52
CA ALA A 70 -16.35 -9.71 -20.89
C ALA A 70 -17.57 -9.56 -21.80
N LEU A 71 -17.43 -8.81 -22.90
CA LEU A 71 -18.53 -8.39 -23.77
C LEU A 71 -18.33 -8.82 -25.24
N VAL A 72 -17.59 -9.91 -25.47
CA VAL A 72 -17.36 -10.46 -26.81
C VAL A 72 -18.69 -10.77 -27.48
N GLN A 73 -18.81 -10.30 -28.72
CA GLN A 73 -19.97 -10.53 -29.58
C GLN A 73 -19.74 -11.74 -30.48
N PRO A 74 -20.79 -12.51 -30.81
CA PRO A 74 -20.67 -13.65 -31.70
C PRO A 74 -20.37 -13.14 -33.12
N PRO A 75 -19.39 -13.73 -33.85
CA PRO A 75 -19.06 -13.29 -35.20
C PRO A 75 -20.14 -13.68 -36.23
N GLY A 76 -21.04 -14.60 -35.90
CA GLY A 76 -22.19 -14.98 -36.72
C GLY A 76 -23.36 -15.54 -35.91
N ALA A 77 -24.46 -15.86 -36.59
CA ALA A 77 -25.70 -16.32 -35.96
C ALA A 77 -25.75 -17.86 -35.77
N GLU A 78 -24.75 -18.59 -36.25
CA GLU A 78 -24.64 -20.04 -36.11
C GLU A 78 -24.35 -20.46 -34.65
N PRO A 79 -24.77 -21.67 -34.24
CA PRO A 79 -24.61 -22.14 -32.86
C PRO A 79 -23.18 -22.04 -32.32
N ALA A 80 -22.18 -22.36 -33.14
CA ALA A 80 -20.77 -22.31 -32.72
C ALA A 80 -20.32 -20.92 -32.26
N SER A 81 -20.77 -19.86 -32.94
CA SER A 81 -20.47 -18.47 -32.55
C SER A 81 -21.15 -18.09 -31.24
N GLN A 82 -22.40 -18.49 -31.06
CA GLN A 82 -23.16 -18.23 -29.84
C GLN A 82 -22.54 -18.98 -28.65
N ASP A 83 -22.24 -20.27 -28.83
CA ASP A 83 -21.60 -21.11 -27.82
C ASP A 83 -20.24 -20.55 -27.41
N PHE A 84 -19.43 -20.10 -28.37
CA PHE A 84 -18.15 -19.47 -28.07
C PHE A 84 -18.30 -18.29 -27.10
N THR A 85 -19.22 -17.36 -27.38
CA THR A 85 -19.45 -16.22 -26.48
C THR A 85 -20.03 -16.62 -25.13
N ALA A 86 -20.84 -17.67 -25.08
CA ALA A 86 -21.39 -18.22 -23.84
C ALA A 86 -20.30 -18.77 -22.92
N TYR A 87 -19.20 -19.30 -23.47
CA TYR A 87 -18.04 -19.77 -22.71
C TYR A 87 -16.96 -18.69 -22.48
N ALA A 88 -16.77 -17.75 -23.41
CA ALA A 88 -15.75 -16.70 -23.32
C ALA A 88 -16.14 -15.58 -22.35
N ASN A 89 -17.38 -15.07 -22.42
CA ASN A 89 -17.78 -13.93 -21.60
C ASN A 89 -17.74 -14.20 -20.07
N PRO A 90 -18.05 -15.41 -19.55
CA PRO A 90 -17.85 -15.73 -18.14
C PRO A 90 -16.40 -15.57 -17.66
N SER A 91 -15.41 -16.01 -18.46
CA SER A 91 -14.00 -15.86 -18.06
C SER A 91 -13.56 -14.40 -18.12
N GLY A 92 -14.02 -13.64 -19.12
CA GLY A 92 -13.82 -12.18 -19.18
C GLY A 92 -14.39 -11.45 -17.96
N ARG A 93 -15.62 -11.79 -17.54
CA ARG A 93 -16.24 -11.23 -16.32
C ARG A 93 -15.43 -11.59 -15.07
N ALA A 94 -15.01 -12.84 -14.92
CA ALA A 94 -14.20 -13.25 -13.77
C ALA A 94 -12.86 -12.49 -13.71
N PHE A 95 -12.22 -12.26 -14.86
CA PHE A 95 -11.00 -11.46 -14.93
C PHE A 95 -11.26 -9.99 -14.58
N MET A 96 -12.33 -9.39 -15.13
CA MET A 96 -12.75 -8.02 -14.81
C MET A 96 -13.02 -7.83 -13.30
N GLU A 97 -13.74 -8.75 -12.66
CA GLU A 97 -13.99 -8.74 -11.22
C GLU A 97 -12.70 -8.89 -10.39
N ALA A 98 -11.75 -9.70 -10.85
CA ALA A 98 -10.45 -9.84 -10.20
C ALA A 98 -9.65 -8.53 -10.29
N THR A 99 -9.60 -7.90 -11.47
CA THR A 99 -8.93 -6.61 -11.68
C THR A 99 -9.55 -5.51 -10.81
N GLN A 100 -10.87 -5.47 -10.69
CA GLN A 100 -11.55 -4.54 -9.79
C GLN A 100 -11.10 -4.71 -8.34
N LYS A 101 -11.05 -5.95 -7.83
CA LYS A 101 -10.58 -6.22 -6.46
C LYS A 101 -9.11 -5.82 -6.26
N MET A 102 -8.27 -5.95 -7.30
CA MET A 102 -6.89 -5.48 -7.24
C MET A 102 -6.82 -3.95 -7.18
N MET A 103 -7.65 -3.23 -7.95
CA MET A 103 -7.75 -1.77 -7.85
C MET A 103 -8.16 -1.32 -6.45
N GLU A 104 -9.19 -1.96 -5.88
CA GLU A 104 -9.65 -1.68 -4.51
C GLU A 104 -8.53 -1.90 -3.47
N TYR A 105 -7.69 -2.93 -3.65
CA TYR A 105 -6.52 -3.17 -2.80
C TYR A 105 -5.49 -2.07 -2.88
N VAL A 106 -5.11 -1.73 -4.10
CA VAL A 106 -4.12 -0.70 -4.36
C VAL A 106 -4.58 0.63 -3.78
N GLN A 107 -5.85 1.01 -3.99
CA GLN A 107 -6.41 2.24 -3.44
C GLN A 107 -6.36 2.25 -1.90
N GLN A 108 -6.83 1.20 -1.23
CA GLN A 108 -6.79 1.12 0.23
C GLN A 108 -5.36 1.16 0.78
N TYR A 109 -4.40 0.61 0.03
CA TYR A 109 -3.00 0.63 0.45
C TYR A 109 -2.36 2.00 0.25
N ILE A 110 -2.66 2.71 -0.84
CA ILE A 110 -2.27 4.12 -1.04
C ILE A 110 -2.79 4.98 0.11
N GLU A 111 -4.05 4.81 0.50
CA GLU A 111 -4.63 5.51 1.65
C GLU A 111 -3.89 5.20 2.96
N ALA A 112 -3.56 3.93 3.19
CA ALA A 112 -2.79 3.53 4.38
C ALA A 112 -1.38 4.14 4.39
N LEU A 113 -0.70 4.20 3.25
CA LEU A 113 0.62 4.83 3.10
C LEU A 113 0.55 6.34 3.37
N ARG A 114 -0.43 7.04 2.78
CA ARG A 114 -0.65 8.48 3.00
C ARG A 114 -0.94 8.79 4.47
N ASN A 115 -1.83 8.03 5.11
CA ASN A 115 -2.13 8.18 6.54
C ASN A 115 -0.89 7.95 7.41
N ALA A 116 -0.05 6.97 7.07
CA ALA A 116 1.18 6.70 7.80
C ALA A 116 2.22 7.82 7.64
N ARG A 117 2.36 8.39 6.44
CA ARG A 117 3.21 9.56 6.18
C ARG A 117 2.74 10.77 7.00
N ASP A 118 1.46 11.11 6.91
CA ASP A 118 0.90 12.31 7.53
C ASP A 118 0.94 12.22 9.08
N GLY A 119 0.71 11.03 9.63
CA GLY A 119 0.82 10.77 11.07
C GLY A 119 2.22 10.96 11.64
N ILE A 120 3.28 10.87 10.82
CA ILE A 120 4.65 11.14 11.25
C ILE A 120 4.96 12.62 11.21
N THR A 121 4.52 13.34 10.16
CA THR A 121 4.62 14.80 10.09
C THR A 121 4.03 15.44 11.36
N ALA A 122 2.82 15.03 11.76
CA ALA A 122 2.18 15.54 12.97
C ALA A 122 2.97 15.23 14.27
N ARG A 123 3.59 14.06 14.38
CA ARG A 123 4.40 13.68 15.57
C ARG A 123 5.73 14.44 15.63
N GLU A 124 6.36 14.67 14.49
CA GLU A 124 7.60 15.45 14.41
C GLU A 124 7.35 16.92 14.71
N ASP A 125 6.27 17.51 14.20
CA ASP A 125 5.88 18.89 14.49
C ASP A 125 5.63 19.07 16.01
N GLN A 126 4.88 18.15 16.63
CA GLN A 126 4.66 18.16 18.07
C GLN A 126 5.98 18.03 18.86
N SER A 127 6.88 17.14 18.42
CA SER A 127 8.17 16.94 19.10
C SER A 127 9.05 18.19 18.99
N GLN A 128 9.05 18.89 17.85
CA GLN A 128 9.76 20.15 17.67
C GLN A 128 9.18 21.26 18.54
N GLU A 129 7.85 21.37 18.62
CA GLU A 129 7.19 22.32 19.53
C GLU A 129 7.54 22.06 21.00
N ASP A 130 7.56 20.80 21.43
CA ASP A 130 7.90 20.43 22.79
C ASP A 130 9.37 20.72 23.11
N ILE A 131 10.29 20.45 22.17
CA ILE A 131 11.70 20.83 22.28
C ILE A 131 11.85 22.36 22.37
N ASN A 132 11.13 23.11 21.56
CA ASN A 132 11.17 24.58 21.58
C ASN A 132 10.64 25.14 22.91
N LYS A 133 9.56 24.56 23.45
CA LYS A 133 9.02 24.92 24.78
C LYS A 133 10.03 24.62 25.89
N VAL A 134 10.61 23.43 25.91
CA VAL A 134 11.62 23.04 26.92
C VAL A 134 12.89 23.89 26.80
N GLY A 135 13.34 24.19 25.58
CA GLY A 135 14.50 25.04 25.31
C GLY A 135 14.31 26.51 25.72
N SER A 136 13.08 27.02 25.65
CA SER A 136 12.74 28.38 26.11
C SER A 136 12.59 28.52 27.63
N GLY A 137 12.43 27.41 28.37
CA GLY A 137 12.21 27.40 29.82
C GLY A 137 13.48 27.27 30.67
N VAL A 138 14.65 27.05 30.08
CA VAL A 138 15.92 26.83 30.79
C VAL A 138 16.85 28.05 30.85
N MET A 139 16.34 29.25 30.51
CA MET A 139 17.10 30.50 30.54
C MET A 139 16.48 31.52 31.50
N GLU A 140 16.28 31.14 32.76
CA GLU A 140 16.10 32.12 33.85
C GLU A 140 16.86 31.60 35.08
N VAL A 141 18.06 32.17 35.31
CA VAL A 141 18.84 32.09 36.55
C VAL A 141 18.98 33.49 37.13
#